data_AF-A0A7G2SAX3-F1
#
_entry.id   AF-A0A7G2SAX3-F1
#
_cell.length_a   1.000
_cell.length_b   1.000
_cell.length_c   1.000
_cell.angle_alpha   90.00
_cell.angle_beta   90.00
_cell.angle_gamma   90.00
#
_symmetry.space_group_name_H-M   'P 1'
#
loop_
_entity.id
_entity.type
_entity.pdbx_description
1 polymer ?
#
loop_
_entity_poly.entity_id
_entity_poly.type
_entity_poly.pdbx_seq_one_letter_code
_entity_poly.pdbx_strand_id
1 'polypeptide(L)'
;MKKQQQGATLIIVLMILLLIMVVGTLAIRQSISSLKMVSNNQIQALLLQNSDAALMYFQNPVNTTTLAAPDGVVNYFRNNSNNTQELVTCFNKTDPFRLVRMGTVNSSGKVDNQSSCKSTDASGGRNQVVTQVYITKVSSTNTQPFADLARGTDITTAKTESSVRLRLTSVSVLTGFISSDDLANCLNKSSANAVSCLSEQQALYNSQVAEYRFLSDFEPPQ
;
A
#
# COMPACT_ATOMS: atom_id res chain seq x y z
N MET A 1 -34.82 73.70 -10.90
CA MET A 1 -33.91 72.85 -10.12
C MET A 1 -34.02 71.41 -10.61
N LYS A 2 -33.08 70.88 -11.42
CA LYS A 2 -32.93 69.44 -11.74
C LYS A 2 -31.74 69.24 -12.71
N LYS A 3 -30.50 69.39 -12.22
CA LYS A 3 -29.27 69.05 -12.99
C LYS A 3 -28.15 68.42 -12.14
N GLN A 4 -28.49 67.83 -10.98
CA GLN A 4 -27.50 67.21 -10.07
C GLN A 4 -27.64 65.69 -9.89
N GLN A 5 -28.60 65.03 -10.55
CA GLN A 5 -28.87 63.59 -10.30
C GLN A 5 -28.32 62.62 -11.35
N GLN A 6 -27.80 63.08 -12.49
CA GLN A 6 -27.30 62.18 -13.55
C GLN A 6 -25.90 61.60 -13.27
N GLY A 7 -25.10 62.22 -12.39
CA GLY A 7 -23.81 61.67 -11.97
C GLY A 7 -23.92 60.58 -10.89
N ALA A 8 -24.92 60.69 -10.01
CA ALA A 8 -25.11 59.78 -8.89
C ALA A 8 -25.56 58.37 -9.34
N THR A 9 -26.40 58.28 -10.38
CA THR A 9 -26.87 56.99 -10.90
C THR A 9 -25.74 56.17 -11.53
N LEU A 10 -24.80 56.81 -12.22
CA LEU A 10 -23.68 56.13 -12.86
C LEU A 10 -22.70 55.55 -11.83
N ILE A 11 -22.46 56.26 -10.72
CA ILE A 11 -21.62 55.77 -9.61
C ILE A 11 -22.28 54.58 -8.91
N ILE A 12 -23.58 54.64 -8.66
CA ILE A 12 -24.33 53.55 -8.00
C ILE A 12 -24.30 52.27 -8.85
N VAL A 13 -24.51 52.39 -10.16
CA VAL A 13 -24.45 51.24 -11.08
C VAL A 13 -23.05 50.63 -11.12
N LEU A 14 -22.01 51.46 -11.16
CA LEU A 14 -20.63 50.99 -11.14
C LEU A 14 -20.30 50.21 -9.85
N MET A 15 -20.76 50.71 -8.70
CA MET A 15 -20.60 50.03 -7.41
C MET A 15 -21.32 48.69 -7.35
N ILE A 16 -22.55 48.62 -7.88
CA ILE A 16 -23.32 47.37 -7.94
C ILE A 16 -22.62 46.34 -8.84
N LEU A 17 -22.10 46.76 -9.99
CA LEU A 17 -21.35 45.88 -10.90
C LEU A 17 -20.06 45.35 -10.25
N LEU A 18 -19.36 46.19 -9.49
CA LEU A 18 -18.17 45.79 -8.76
C LEU A 18 -18.48 44.74 -7.68
N LEU A 19 -19.55 44.94 -6.91
CA LEU A 19 -20.01 43.97 -5.92
C LEU A 19 -20.38 42.62 -6.54
N ILE A 20 -21.09 42.63 -7.67
CA ILE A 20 -21.45 41.40 -8.40
C ILE A 20 -20.19 40.69 -8.93
N MET A 21 -19.19 41.41 -9.43
CA MET A 21 -17.91 40.81 -9.85
C MET A 21 -17.15 40.17 -8.68
N VAL A 22 -17.11 40.82 -7.51
CA VAL A 22 -16.43 40.28 -6.33
C VAL A 22 -17.11 38.99 -5.85
N VAL A 23 -18.44 38.98 -5.75
CA VAL A 23 -19.18 37.77 -5.35
C VAL A 23 -19.04 36.67 -6.42
N GLY A 24 -19.11 37.01 -7.70
CA GLY A 24 -18.94 36.07 -8.82
C GLY A 24 -17.56 35.42 -8.84
N THR A 25 -16.49 36.19 -8.66
CA THR A 25 -15.11 35.67 -8.63
C THR A 25 -14.85 34.78 -7.41
N LEU A 26 -15.43 35.10 -6.24
CA LEU A 26 -15.34 34.27 -5.04
C LEU A 26 -16.05 32.92 -5.21
N ALA A 27 -17.22 32.89 -5.84
CA ALA A 27 -17.96 31.65 -6.13
C ALA A 27 -17.19 30.72 -7.08
N ILE A 28 -16.55 31.30 -8.10
CA ILE A 28 -15.71 30.55 -9.05
C ILE A 28 -14.44 30.01 -8.36
N ARG A 29 -13.77 30.81 -7.51
CA ARG A 29 -12.60 30.35 -6.75
C ARG A 29 -12.90 29.17 -5.83
N GLN A 30 -14.05 29.20 -5.15
CA GLN A 30 -14.48 28.09 -4.29
C GLN A 30 -14.71 26.80 -5.10
N SER A 31 -15.26 26.93 -6.32
CA SER A 31 -15.51 25.78 -7.21
C SER A 31 -14.22 25.16 -7.76
N ILE A 32 -13.17 25.94 -8.02
CA ILE A 32 -11.89 25.41 -8.51
C ILE A 32 -11.04 24.83 -7.36
N SER A 33 -11.17 25.41 -6.15
CA SER A 33 -10.45 24.92 -4.97
C SER A 33 -10.94 23.54 -4.51
N SER A 34 -12.23 23.22 -4.70
CA SER A 34 -12.77 21.89 -4.41
C SER A 34 -12.26 20.83 -5.41
N LEU A 35 -12.10 21.16 -6.69
CA LEU A 35 -11.58 20.19 -7.69
C LEU A 35 -10.12 19.75 -7.42
N LYS A 36 -9.23 20.67 -7.01
CA LYS A 36 -7.83 20.31 -6.69
C LYS A 36 -7.71 19.42 -5.45
N MET A 37 -8.57 19.61 -4.45
CA MET A 37 -8.62 18.76 -3.25
C MET A 37 -9.23 17.37 -3.55
N VAL A 38 -10.22 17.31 -4.46
CA VAL A 38 -10.84 16.05 -4.88
C VAL A 38 -9.89 15.17 -5.71
N SER A 39 -9.00 15.75 -6.52
CA SER A 39 -8.04 14.99 -7.33
C SER A 39 -6.97 14.25 -6.50
N ASN A 40 -6.44 14.86 -5.43
CA ASN A 40 -5.49 14.17 -4.55
C ASN A 40 -6.15 13.05 -3.75
N ASN A 41 -7.37 13.27 -3.27
CA ASN A 41 -8.11 12.24 -2.54
C ASN A 41 -8.45 11.03 -3.41
N GLN A 42 -8.73 11.25 -4.70
CA GLN A 42 -8.95 10.14 -5.64
C GLN A 42 -7.69 9.29 -5.85
N ILE A 43 -6.51 9.91 -5.96
CA ILE A 43 -5.24 9.18 -6.08
C ILE A 43 -4.92 8.42 -4.79
N GLN A 44 -5.11 9.02 -3.63
CA GLN A 44 -4.85 8.32 -2.36
C GLN A 44 -5.81 7.15 -2.15
N ALA A 45 -7.10 7.32 -2.45
CA ALA A 45 -8.08 6.22 -2.38
C ALA A 45 -7.73 5.09 -3.37
N LEU A 46 -7.23 5.44 -4.55
CA LEU A 46 -6.73 4.48 -5.54
C LEU A 46 -5.55 3.66 -5.02
N LEU A 47 -4.52 4.33 -4.49
CA LEU A 47 -3.33 3.69 -3.95
C LEU A 47 -3.67 2.82 -2.74
N LEU A 48 -4.56 3.32 -1.87
CA LEU A 48 -5.07 2.59 -0.71
C LEU A 48 -5.78 1.30 -1.16
N GLN A 49 -6.72 1.39 -2.11
CA GLN A 49 -7.46 0.23 -2.60
C GLN A 49 -6.54 -0.83 -3.25
N ASN A 50 -5.47 -0.43 -3.93
CA ASN A 50 -4.52 -1.39 -4.51
C ASN A 50 -3.68 -2.07 -3.42
N SER A 51 -3.24 -1.32 -2.41
CA SER A 51 -2.56 -1.90 -1.25
C SER A 51 -3.48 -2.86 -0.49
N ASP A 52 -4.75 -2.49 -0.28
CA ASP A 52 -5.75 -3.35 0.35
C ASP A 52 -5.99 -4.61 -0.47
N ALA A 53 -6.04 -4.52 -1.80
CA ALA A 53 -6.24 -5.69 -2.66
C ALA A 53 -5.12 -6.73 -2.49
N ALA A 54 -3.88 -6.29 -2.31
CA ALA A 54 -2.75 -7.18 -2.06
C ALA A 54 -2.87 -7.89 -0.70
N LEU A 55 -3.27 -7.15 0.34
CA LEU A 55 -3.49 -7.68 1.69
C LEU A 55 -4.69 -8.64 1.73
N MET A 56 -5.80 -8.27 1.06
CA MET A 56 -6.99 -9.11 0.94
C MET A 56 -6.71 -10.38 0.13
N TYR A 57 -5.84 -10.34 -0.87
CA TYR A 57 -5.43 -11.56 -1.58
C TYR A 57 -4.69 -12.52 -0.65
N PHE A 58 -3.81 -11.97 0.21
CA PHE A 58 -3.05 -12.77 1.17
C PHE A 58 -3.92 -13.39 2.26
N GLN A 59 -4.97 -12.70 2.71
CA GLN A 59 -5.90 -13.23 3.73
C GLN A 59 -6.97 -14.18 3.18
N ASN A 60 -7.10 -14.30 1.85
CA ASN A 60 -8.18 -15.06 1.24
C ASN A 60 -8.03 -16.57 1.56
N PRO A 61 -9.04 -17.22 2.18
CA PRO A 61 -8.99 -18.63 2.57
C PRO A 61 -8.78 -19.59 1.39
N VAL A 62 -9.11 -19.20 0.17
CA VAL A 62 -8.83 -20.01 -1.03
C VAL A 62 -7.33 -20.07 -1.31
N ASN A 63 -6.62 -18.97 -1.05
CA ASN A 63 -5.19 -18.83 -1.30
C ASN A 63 -4.33 -19.33 -0.14
N THR A 64 -4.89 -19.53 1.06
CA THR A 64 -4.13 -20.01 2.23
C THR A 64 -3.47 -21.37 1.98
N THR A 65 -4.10 -22.23 1.19
CA THR A 65 -3.52 -23.52 0.77
C THR A 65 -2.22 -23.34 -0.03
N THR A 66 -2.17 -22.33 -0.90
CA THR A 66 -0.95 -22.00 -1.68
C THR A 66 0.12 -21.32 -0.82
N LEU A 67 -0.29 -20.52 0.18
CA LEU A 67 0.62 -19.86 1.11
C LEU A 67 1.25 -20.85 2.11
N ALA A 68 0.48 -21.87 2.52
CA ALA A 68 0.88 -22.94 3.43
C ALA A 68 1.41 -24.19 2.71
N ALA A 69 1.45 -24.20 1.36
CA ALA A 69 2.02 -25.28 0.57
C ALA A 69 3.50 -25.51 0.91
N PRO A 70 4.08 -26.70 0.62
CA PRO A 70 5.51 -26.98 0.86
C PRO A 70 6.46 -25.93 0.25
N ASP A 71 6.10 -25.36 -0.91
CA ASP A 71 6.78 -24.27 -1.61
C ASP A 71 6.18 -22.89 -1.32
N GLY A 72 5.35 -22.78 -0.28
CA GLY A 72 4.65 -21.57 0.12
C GLY A 72 5.45 -20.68 1.07
N VAL A 73 5.03 -19.41 1.16
CA VAL A 73 5.67 -18.39 1.99
C VAL A 73 5.67 -18.74 3.47
N VAL A 74 4.62 -19.39 3.98
CA VAL A 74 4.53 -19.76 5.40
C VAL A 74 5.63 -20.76 5.74
N ASN A 75 5.81 -21.79 4.90
CA ASN A 75 6.83 -22.83 5.12
C ASN A 75 8.25 -22.31 4.93
N TYR A 76 8.45 -21.33 4.04
CA TYR A 76 9.73 -20.63 3.93
C TYR A 76 10.18 -20.01 5.26
N PHE A 77 9.26 -19.35 5.98
CA PHE A 77 9.53 -18.72 7.28
C PHE A 77 9.41 -19.66 8.48
N ARG A 78 8.99 -20.93 8.28
CA ARG A 78 9.12 -21.98 9.31
C ARG A 78 10.58 -22.39 9.49
N ASN A 79 11.37 -22.31 8.42
CA ASN A 79 12.80 -22.59 8.50
C ASN A 79 13.50 -21.50 9.32
N ASN A 80 14.17 -21.89 10.41
CA ASN A 80 14.86 -20.98 11.32
C ASN A 80 15.96 -20.15 10.66
N SER A 81 16.57 -20.65 9.58
CA SER A 81 17.58 -19.91 8.82
C SER A 81 17.02 -18.67 8.11
N ASN A 82 15.70 -18.62 7.86
CA ASN A 82 15.05 -17.56 7.11
C ASN A 82 14.30 -16.55 8.00
N ASN A 83 14.40 -16.68 9.32
CA ASN A 83 13.65 -15.85 10.28
C ASN A 83 13.92 -14.34 10.13
N THR A 84 15.11 -13.95 9.68
CA THR A 84 15.52 -12.56 9.52
C THR A 84 15.42 -12.07 8.08
N GLN A 85 14.99 -12.92 7.15
CA GLN A 85 14.90 -12.55 5.74
C GLN A 85 13.61 -11.77 5.47
N GLU A 86 13.69 -10.89 4.49
CA GLU A 86 12.55 -10.16 3.95
C GLU A 86 12.31 -10.67 2.54
N LEU A 87 11.12 -11.23 2.31
CA LEU A 87 10.67 -11.63 0.98
C LEU A 87 9.97 -10.48 0.30
N VAL A 88 10.17 -10.34 -1.00
CA VAL A 88 9.62 -9.25 -1.81
C VAL A 88 9.00 -9.83 -3.05
N THR A 89 7.81 -9.36 -3.38
CA THR A 89 7.12 -9.71 -4.61
C THR A 89 6.35 -8.53 -5.18
N CYS A 90 6.15 -8.54 -6.49
CA CYS A 90 5.28 -7.59 -7.14
C CYS A 90 3.84 -8.12 -7.19
N PHE A 91 2.89 -7.33 -6.70
CA PHE A 91 1.48 -7.68 -6.72
C PHE A 91 0.90 -7.44 -8.12
N ASN A 92 0.83 -8.51 -8.91
CA ASN A 92 0.18 -8.53 -10.22
C ASN A 92 -0.99 -9.54 -10.23
N LYS A 93 -1.69 -9.62 -11.37
CA LYS A 93 -2.94 -10.41 -11.50
C LYS A 93 -2.79 -11.92 -11.31
N THR A 94 -1.60 -12.52 -11.37
CA THR A 94 -1.45 -13.99 -11.38
C THR A 94 -0.50 -14.47 -10.28
N ASP A 95 -1.07 -15.11 -9.26
CA ASP A 95 -0.37 -15.77 -8.15
C ASP A 95 0.85 -15.00 -7.60
N PRO A 96 0.64 -13.77 -7.07
CA PRO A 96 1.73 -12.90 -6.67
C PRO A 96 2.57 -13.44 -5.50
N PHE A 97 2.04 -14.37 -4.71
CA PHE A 97 2.71 -14.91 -3.51
C PHE A 97 3.30 -16.31 -3.70
N ARG A 98 3.48 -16.77 -4.93
CA ARG A 98 4.25 -18.00 -5.20
C ARG A 98 5.71 -17.73 -4.93
N LEU A 99 6.35 -18.55 -4.08
CA LEU A 99 7.73 -18.35 -3.65
C LEU A 99 8.72 -18.24 -4.82
N VAL A 100 8.48 -18.95 -5.93
CA VAL A 100 9.28 -18.87 -7.17
C VAL A 100 9.31 -17.48 -7.83
N ARG A 101 8.32 -16.62 -7.52
CA ARG A 101 8.21 -15.25 -8.03
C ARG A 101 8.68 -14.22 -7.01
N MET A 102 9.02 -14.67 -5.81
CA MET A 102 9.51 -13.82 -4.75
C MET A 102 11.04 -13.80 -4.80
N GLY A 103 11.60 -12.68 -4.38
CA GLY A 103 13.02 -12.54 -4.14
C GLY A 103 13.25 -12.18 -2.68
N THR A 104 14.51 -12.20 -2.29
CA THR A 104 14.92 -11.87 -0.92
C THR A 104 15.62 -10.52 -0.90
N VAL A 105 15.52 -9.83 0.23
CA VAL A 105 16.38 -8.69 0.51
C VAL A 105 17.69 -9.19 1.08
N ASN A 106 18.80 -8.77 0.47
CA ASN A 106 20.13 -9.11 0.95
C ASN A 106 20.51 -8.31 2.21
N SER A 107 21.64 -8.66 2.83
CA SER A 107 22.13 -7.96 4.03
C SER A 107 22.47 -6.48 3.79
N SER A 108 22.64 -6.07 2.53
CA SER A 108 22.85 -4.66 2.13
C SER A 108 21.53 -3.90 1.95
N GLY A 109 20.38 -4.52 2.21
CA GLY A 109 19.07 -3.90 2.08
C GLY A 109 18.62 -3.70 0.63
N LYS A 110 19.17 -4.46 -0.33
CA LYS A 110 18.74 -4.48 -1.73
C LYS A 110 17.90 -5.72 -2.01
N VAL A 111 16.87 -5.54 -2.83
CA VAL A 111 16.03 -6.65 -3.31
C VAL A 111 16.79 -7.42 -4.38
N ASP A 112 16.52 -8.71 -4.53
CA ASP A 112 16.90 -9.42 -5.74
C ASP A 112 16.18 -8.78 -6.95
N ASN A 113 16.95 -8.30 -7.92
CA ASN A 113 16.48 -7.43 -9.01
C ASN A 113 15.41 -8.08 -9.92
N GLN A 114 15.16 -9.38 -9.74
CA GLN A 114 14.12 -10.15 -10.43
C GLN A 114 12.73 -10.00 -9.81
N SER A 115 12.63 -9.67 -8.51
CA SER A 115 11.36 -9.69 -7.77
C SER A 115 10.81 -8.32 -7.39
N SER A 116 11.59 -7.26 -7.60
CA SER A 116 11.11 -5.88 -7.43
C SER A 116 10.17 -5.49 -8.57
N CYS A 117 9.12 -4.75 -8.25
CA CYS A 117 8.23 -4.23 -9.28
C CYS A 117 8.92 -3.22 -10.20
N LYS A 118 8.56 -3.25 -11.47
CA LYS A 118 8.94 -2.27 -12.50
C LYS A 118 7.77 -1.33 -12.79
N SER A 119 8.03 -0.22 -13.46
CA SER A 119 6.98 0.72 -13.90
C SER A 119 5.94 0.08 -14.83
N THR A 120 6.28 -1.04 -15.48
CA THR A 120 5.39 -1.81 -16.35
C THR A 120 4.48 -2.80 -15.60
N ASP A 121 4.75 -3.05 -14.31
CA ASP A 121 4.07 -4.09 -13.53
C ASP A 121 2.78 -3.55 -12.90
N ALA A 122 1.79 -3.32 -13.75
CA ALA A 122 0.49 -2.78 -13.36
C ALA A 122 -0.26 -3.69 -12.36
N SER A 123 -0.62 -3.11 -11.21
CA SER A 123 -1.42 -3.76 -10.17
C SER A 123 -2.91 -3.75 -10.53
N GLY A 124 -3.60 -4.86 -10.28
CA GLY A 124 -5.08 -4.89 -10.25
C GLY A 124 -5.80 -4.45 -11.54
N GLY A 125 -5.11 -4.44 -12.69
CA GLY A 125 -5.67 -3.96 -13.97
C GLY A 125 -5.66 -2.44 -14.15
N ARG A 126 -4.95 -1.71 -13.29
CA ARG A 126 -4.77 -0.26 -13.36
C ARG A 126 -3.36 0.03 -13.85
N ASN A 127 -3.21 0.43 -15.12
CA ASN A 127 -1.91 0.62 -15.77
C ASN A 127 -1.00 1.69 -15.14
N GLN A 128 -1.48 2.47 -14.17
CA GLN A 128 -0.74 3.57 -13.57
C GLN A 128 -0.33 3.31 -12.12
N VAL A 129 -0.68 2.17 -11.52
CA VAL A 129 -0.34 1.86 -10.12
C VAL A 129 0.47 0.58 -10.08
N VAL A 130 1.57 0.63 -9.33
CA VAL A 130 2.44 -0.51 -9.08
C VAL A 130 2.44 -0.76 -7.58
N THR A 131 2.28 -2.03 -7.17
CA THR A 131 2.14 -2.42 -5.76
C THR A 131 3.16 -3.50 -5.46
N GLN A 132 4.08 -3.21 -4.56
CA GLN A 132 5.09 -4.15 -4.09
C GLN A 132 4.76 -4.61 -2.68
N VAL A 133 4.88 -5.90 -2.42
CA VAL A 133 4.60 -6.48 -1.11
C VAL A 133 5.89 -7.05 -0.53
N TYR A 134 6.13 -6.68 0.71
CA TYR A 134 7.24 -7.14 1.54
C TYR A 134 6.69 -8.02 2.65
N ILE A 135 7.33 -9.16 2.89
CA ILE A 135 6.91 -10.15 3.89
C ILE A 135 8.08 -10.42 4.81
N THR A 136 7.87 -10.25 6.11
CA THR A 136 8.84 -10.52 7.15
C THR A 136 8.23 -11.37 8.24
N LYS A 137 9.04 -12.20 8.91
CA LYS A 137 8.61 -12.89 10.12
C LYS A 137 8.69 -11.94 11.31
N VAL A 138 7.64 -11.87 12.12
CA VAL A 138 7.65 -11.08 13.35
C VAL A 138 8.24 -11.93 14.46
N SER A 139 9.35 -11.47 15.06
CA SER A 139 9.91 -12.07 16.26
C SER A 139 8.98 -11.81 17.45
N SER A 140 8.57 -12.87 18.14
CA SER A 140 7.70 -12.86 19.31
C SER A 140 8.43 -12.33 20.55
N THR A 141 8.78 -11.05 20.58
CA THR A 141 9.45 -10.44 21.75
C THR A 141 8.49 -9.95 22.82
N ASN A 142 7.18 -9.88 22.53
CA ASN A 142 6.13 -9.41 23.45
C ASN A 142 4.80 -10.13 23.20
N THR A 143 4.81 -11.45 23.28
CA THR A 143 3.58 -12.24 23.16
C THR A 143 3.18 -12.74 24.54
N GLN A 144 1.90 -12.55 24.90
CA GLN A 144 1.33 -13.21 26.07
C GLN A 144 1.74 -14.69 26.07
N PRO A 145 2.04 -15.28 27.24
CA PRO A 145 2.31 -16.71 27.33
C PRO A 145 1.25 -17.52 26.55
N PHE A 146 1.70 -18.51 25.78
CA PHE A 146 0.84 -19.38 24.97
C PHE A 146 0.10 -18.72 23.78
N ALA A 147 0.34 -17.45 23.45
CA ALA A 147 -0.32 -16.78 22.32
C ALA A 147 0.03 -17.38 20.93
N ASP A 148 1.07 -18.21 20.87
CA ASP A 148 1.57 -18.86 19.66
C ASP A 148 1.34 -20.37 19.64
N LEU A 149 0.59 -20.88 20.61
CA LEU A 149 0.26 -22.29 20.70
C LEU A 149 -1.21 -22.50 20.32
N ALA A 150 -1.47 -23.61 19.64
CA ALA A 150 -2.83 -24.06 19.41
C ALA A 150 -3.51 -24.36 20.74
N ARG A 151 -4.81 -24.03 20.85
CA ARG A 151 -5.55 -24.23 22.09
C ARG A 151 -5.87 -25.71 22.29
N GLY A 152 -5.64 -26.22 23.49
CA GLY A 152 -6.01 -27.59 23.86
C GLY A 152 -5.07 -28.68 23.33
N THR A 153 -3.98 -28.32 22.65
CA THR A 153 -2.98 -29.26 22.14
C THR A 153 -1.57 -28.85 22.61
N ASP A 154 -0.66 -29.82 22.67
CA ASP A 154 0.76 -29.59 22.93
C ASP A 154 1.58 -29.93 21.68
N ILE A 155 2.58 -29.11 21.34
CA ILE A 155 3.40 -29.27 20.13
C ILE A 155 4.13 -30.62 20.05
N THR A 156 4.50 -31.20 21.20
CA THR A 156 5.24 -32.46 21.27
C THR A 156 4.32 -33.67 21.19
N THR A 157 3.16 -33.62 21.85
CA THR A 157 2.23 -34.76 21.92
C THR A 157 1.30 -34.80 20.70
N ALA A 158 0.82 -33.64 20.25
CA ALA A 158 -0.07 -33.53 19.10
C ALA A 158 0.68 -33.42 17.76
N LYS A 159 2.02 -33.35 17.78
CA LYS A 159 2.88 -33.13 16.59
C LYS A 159 2.42 -31.92 15.76
N THR A 160 1.98 -30.87 16.45
CA THR A 160 1.51 -29.65 15.80
C THR A 160 2.69 -28.76 15.42
N GLU A 161 2.65 -28.21 14.22
CA GLU A 161 3.65 -27.28 13.72
C GLU A 161 3.65 -25.96 14.52
N SER A 162 4.81 -25.33 14.71
CA SER A 162 4.89 -24.06 15.45
C SER A 162 4.09 -22.94 14.75
N SER A 163 3.49 -22.00 15.48
CA SER A 163 2.82 -20.88 14.79
C SER A 163 3.84 -19.99 14.07
N VAL A 164 3.42 -19.37 12.97
CA VAL A 164 4.21 -18.36 12.27
C VAL A 164 3.42 -17.07 12.19
N ARG A 165 4.04 -15.97 12.60
CA ARG A 165 3.50 -14.61 12.41
C ARG A 165 4.24 -13.91 11.30
N LEU A 166 3.51 -13.49 10.28
CA LEU A 166 4.04 -12.78 9.14
C LEU A 166 3.51 -11.36 9.14
N ARG A 167 4.40 -10.39 9.00
CA ARG A 167 4.06 -8.99 8.75
C ARG A 167 4.22 -8.73 7.27
N LEU A 168 3.11 -8.31 6.65
CA LEU A 168 3.04 -7.85 5.29
C LEU A 168 3.10 -6.32 5.28
N THR A 169 4.00 -5.77 4.48
CA THR A 169 4.02 -4.34 4.14
C THR A 169 3.73 -4.19 2.67
N SER A 170 2.59 -3.59 2.31
CA SER A 170 2.21 -3.33 0.94
C SER A 170 2.47 -1.86 0.61
N VAL A 171 3.29 -1.60 -0.40
CA VAL A 171 3.63 -0.27 -0.89
C VAL A 171 3.07 -0.10 -2.29
N SER A 172 2.07 0.76 -2.46
CA SER A 172 1.52 1.15 -3.76
C SER A 172 2.06 2.51 -4.18
N VAL A 173 2.54 2.62 -5.41
CA VAL A 173 3.11 3.83 -5.99
C VAL A 173 2.42 4.15 -7.31
N LEU A 174 2.15 5.43 -7.55
CA LEU A 174 1.63 5.90 -8.83
C LEU A 174 2.79 6.10 -9.82
N THR A 175 2.75 5.38 -10.94
CA THR A 175 3.73 5.51 -12.02
C THR A 175 3.50 6.78 -12.82
N GLY A 176 4.56 7.41 -13.31
CA GLY A 176 4.48 8.62 -14.15
C GLY A 176 4.67 9.94 -13.38
N PHE A 177 4.71 9.89 -12.04
CA PHE A 177 5.11 11.04 -11.20
C PHE A 177 6.63 11.09 -10.97
N ILE A 178 7.28 9.93 -10.98
CA ILE A 178 8.75 9.79 -10.92
C ILE A 178 9.24 9.02 -12.15
N SER A 179 10.53 9.13 -12.47
CA SER A 179 11.12 8.39 -13.58
C SER A 179 11.04 6.87 -13.33
N SER A 180 11.03 6.08 -14.42
CA SER A 180 10.99 4.61 -14.28
C SER A 180 12.24 4.07 -13.58
N ASP A 181 13.38 4.72 -13.77
CA ASP A 181 14.65 4.33 -13.13
C ASP A 181 14.64 4.68 -11.64
N ASP A 182 14.16 5.86 -11.25
CA ASP A 182 14.04 6.24 -9.84
C ASP A 182 13.06 5.36 -9.10
N LEU A 183 11.94 5.00 -9.75
CA LEU A 183 10.97 4.05 -9.20
C LEU A 183 11.64 2.69 -8.96
N ALA A 184 12.30 2.13 -9.97
CA ALA A 184 12.98 0.85 -9.86
C ALA A 184 14.08 0.89 -8.78
N ASN A 185 14.84 1.99 -8.70
CA ASN A 185 15.88 2.19 -7.70
C ASN A 185 15.34 2.25 -6.28
N CYS A 186 14.17 2.88 -6.07
CA CYS A 186 13.52 2.93 -4.75
C CYS A 186 12.92 1.57 -4.37
N LEU A 187 12.23 0.90 -5.29
CA LEU A 187 11.59 -0.40 -5.05
C LEU A 187 12.59 -1.58 -4.97
N ASN A 188 13.83 -1.37 -5.37
CA ASN A 188 14.94 -2.32 -5.22
C ASN A 188 15.64 -2.19 -3.85
N LYS A 189 14.93 -1.76 -2.82
CA LYS A 189 15.41 -1.61 -1.44
C LYS A 189 14.49 -2.36 -0.48
N SER A 190 14.94 -2.59 0.76
CA SER A 190 14.07 -3.07 1.85
C SER A 190 12.85 -2.17 2.05
N SER A 191 11.77 -2.67 2.64
CA SER A 191 10.53 -1.90 2.85
C SER A 191 10.76 -0.52 3.49
N ALA A 192 11.58 -0.44 4.54
CA ALA A 192 11.91 0.82 5.21
C ALA A 192 12.71 1.79 4.30
N ASN A 193 13.65 1.27 3.52
CA ASN A 193 14.49 2.05 2.63
C ASN A 193 13.75 2.46 1.34
N ALA A 194 12.78 1.65 0.91
CA ALA A 194 11.92 1.95 -0.22
C ALA A 194 10.99 3.12 0.11
N VAL A 195 10.34 3.09 1.27
CA VAL A 195 9.45 4.18 1.73
C VAL A 195 10.21 5.51 1.91
N SER A 196 11.41 5.48 2.49
CA SER A 196 12.25 6.68 2.61
C SER A 196 12.68 7.22 1.24
N CYS A 197 13.13 6.35 0.33
CA CYS A 197 13.48 6.76 -1.04
C CYS A 197 12.31 7.38 -1.80
N LEU A 198 11.11 6.77 -1.71
CA LEU A 198 9.90 7.30 -2.37
C LEU A 198 9.50 8.67 -1.80
N SER A 199 9.68 8.88 -0.49
CA SER A 199 9.45 10.17 0.16
C SER A 199 10.44 11.23 -0.32
N GLU A 200 11.73 10.89 -0.44
CA GLU A 200 12.79 11.79 -0.94
C GLU A 200 12.54 12.21 -2.40
N GLN A 201 12.04 11.29 -3.23
CA GLN A 201 11.70 11.55 -4.63
C GLN A 201 10.33 12.24 -4.82
N GLN A 202 9.65 12.60 -3.72
CA GLN A 202 8.31 13.20 -3.73
C GLN A 202 7.28 12.37 -4.53
N ALA A 203 7.43 11.04 -4.53
CA ALA A 203 6.54 10.14 -5.23
C ALA A 203 5.15 10.11 -4.56
N LEU A 204 4.10 9.88 -5.35
CA LEU A 204 2.78 9.62 -4.81
C LEU A 204 2.66 8.13 -4.47
N TYR A 205 2.74 7.81 -3.17
CA TYR A 205 2.69 6.44 -2.69
C TYR A 205 1.77 6.29 -1.47
N ASN A 206 1.40 5.05 -1.17
CA ASN A 206 0.71 4.63 0.04
C ASN A 206 1.35 3.34 0.56
N SER A 207 1.63 3.29 1.86
CA SER A 207 2.18 2.11 2.53
C SER A 207 1.19 1.62 3.58
N GLN A 208 0.91 0.32 3.58
CA GLN A 208 0.06 -0.34 4.55
C GLN A 208 0.80 -1.51 5.19
N VAL A 209 0.52 -1.77 6.47
CA VAL A 209 1.13 -2.87 7.22
C VAL A 209 0.02 -3.70 7.85
N ALA A 210 0.08 -5.01 7.66
CA ALA A 210 -0.83 -5.97 8.28
C ALA A 210 -0.05 -7.17 8.83
N GLU A 211 -0.52 -7.74 9.93
CA GLU A 211 0.07 -8.93 10.53
C GLU A 211 -0.91 -10.09 10.48
N TYR A 212 -0.41 -11.24 10.06
CA TYR A 212 -1.18 -12.47 9.91
C TYR A 212 -0.54 -13.58 10.72
N ARG A 213 -1.38 -14.34 11.42
CA ARG A 213 -0.96 -15.49 12.22
C ARG A 213 -1.42 -16.78 11.56
N PHE A 214 -0.48 -17.66 11.26
CA PHE A 214 -0.72 -19.00 10.74
C PHE A 214 -0.51 -20.00 11.87
N LEU A 215 -1.59 -20.69 12.26
CA LEU A 215 -1.56 -21.80 13.20
C LEU A 215 -1.43 -23.12 12.44
N SER A 216 -0.90 -24.17 13.08
CA SER A 216 -0.87 -25.53 12.52
C SER A 216 -2.25 -26.10 12.25
N ASP A 217 -3.22 -25.69 13.07
CA ASP A 217 -4.55 -26.26 13.11
C ASP A 217 -5.48 -25.32 12.34
N PHE A 218 -5.54 -25.50 11.02
CA PHE A 218 -6.65 -25.00 10.24
C PHE A 218 -7.89 -25.82 10.62
N GLU A 219 -8.56 -25.43 11.70
CA GLU A 219 -9.95 -25.87 11.88
C GLU A 219 -10.78 -25.14 10.82
N PRO A 220 -11.42 -25.86 9.87
CA PRO A 220 -12.30 -25.20 8.92
C PRO A 220 -13.43 -24.51 9.70
N PRO A 221 -13.84 -23.29 9.31
CA PRO A 221 -15.01 -22.68 9.91
C PRO A 221 -16.22 -23.60 9.65
N GLN A 222 -16.91 -23.98 10.72
CA GLN A 222 -18.24 -24.61 10.64
C GLN A 222 -19.28 -23.60 10.19
#